data_AF-A0A2I0WQJ9-F1
#
_entry.id   AF-A0A2I0WQJ9-F1
#
_cell.length_a   1.000
_cell.length_b   1.000
_cell.length_c   1.000
_cell.angle_alpha   90.00
_cell.angle_beta   90.00
_cell.angle_gamma   90.00
#
_symmetry.space_group_name_H-M   'P 1'
#
loop_
_entity.id
_entity.type
_entity.pdbx_description
1 polymer ?
#
loop_
_entity_poly.entity_id
_entity_poly.type
_entity_poly.pdbx_seq_one_letter_code
_entity_poly.pdbx_strand_id
1 'polypeptide(L)' 'MQFKNSYFVIEVLKTGGKDYSGNDPIIITEYNLLKAIKYNILLSFGEFGLALSLGSL' A
#
# COMPACT_ATOMS: atom_id res chain seq x y z
N MET A 1 -27.65 8.90 8.79
CA MET A 1 -26.43 8.06 8.74
C MET A 1 -25.25 8.97 8.46
N GLN A 2 -24.19 8.91 9.27
CA GLN A 2 -22.95 9.67 9.05
C GLN A 2 -21.86 8.70 8.61
N PHE A 3 -21.09 9.09 7.60
CA PHE A 3 -19.86 8.38 7.24
C PHE A 3 -18.80 8.61 8.33
N LYS A 4 -18.16 7.52 8.77
CA LYS A 4 -17.07 7.56 9.74
C LYS A 4 -15.79 7.15 9.05
N ASN A 5 -14.89 8.09 8.86
CA ASN A 5 -13.60 7.85 8.23
C ASN A 5 -12.59 7.31 9.25
N SER A 6 -11.79 6.35 8.81
CA SER A 6 -10.65 5.80 9.55
C SER A 6 -9.37 6.12 8.79
N TYR A 7 -8.37 6.63 9.50
CA TYR A 7 -7.07 7.00 8.93
C TYR A 7 -5.98 6.08 9.47
N PHE A 8 -5.05 5.69 8.60
CA PHE A 8 -3.89 4.88 8.95
C PHE A 8 -2.61 5.69 8.80
N VAL A 9 -1.69 5.54 9.75
CA VAL A 9 -0.31 6.03 9.65
C VAL A 9 0.58 4.80 9.45
N ILE A 10 1.40 4.80 8.40
CA ILE A 10 2.24 3.67 8.02
C ILE A 10 3.69 4.14 7.95
N GLU A 11 4.59 3.42 8.59
CA GLU A 11 6.03 3.60 8.48
C GLU A 11 6.61 2.60 7.47
N VAL A 12 7.50 3.06 6.59
CA VAL A 12 8.17 2.23 5.58
C VAL A 12 9.63 2.04 5.98
N LEU A 13 10.00 0.80 6.29
CA LEU A 13 11.35 0.42 6.72
C LEU A 13 12.08 -0.32 5.60
N LYS A 14 13.29 0.12 5.25
CA LYS A 14 14.21 -0.63 4.37
C LYS A 14 15.13 -1.47 5.23
N THR A 15 14.91 -2.79 5.28
CA THR A 15 15.84 -3.70 5.95
C THR A 15 17.02 -4.00 5.02
N GLY A 16 18.17 -3.37 5.30
CA GLY A 16 19.43 -3.68 4.62
C GLY A 16 19.98 -5.03 5.10
N GLY A 17 19.76 -6.08 4.32
CA GLY A 17 20.49 -7.34 4.45
C GLY A 17 21.94 -7.20 4.00
N LYS A 18 22.82 -8.11 4.43
CA LYS A 18 24.26 -8.08 4.10
C LYS A 18 24.58 -8.20 2.59
N ASP A 19 23.61 -8.60 1.77
CA ASP A 19 23.75 -8.82 0.33
C ASP A 19 23.13 -7.72 -0.57
N TYR A 20 22.72 -6.59 0.01
CA TYR A 20 22.25 -5.43 -0.78
C TYR A 20 23.44 -4.71 -1.43
N SER A 21 24.08 -5.36 -2.42
CA SER A 21 25.10 -4.72 -3.28
C SER A 21 24.47 -3.77 -4.32
N GLY A 22 23.15 -3.82 -4.50
CA GLY A 22 22.38 -2.88 -5.31
C GLY A 22 22.00 -1.65 -4.49
N ASN A 23 22.58 -0.50 -4.83
CA ASN A 23 22.28 0.80 -4.23
C ASN A 23 20.92 1.35 -4.71
N ASP A 24 19.92 0.47 -4.88
CA ASP A 24 18.66 0.83 -5.50
C ASP A 24 17.83 1.69 -4.53
N PRO A 25 17.45 2.91 -4.94
CA PRO A 25 16.65 3.79 -4.09
C PRO A 25 15.24 3.23 -3.96
N ILE A 26 14.65 3.37 -2.77
CA ILE A 26 13.20 3.17 -2.62
C ILE A 26 12.52 4.46 -3.06
N ILE A 27 11.81 4.39 -4.18
CA ILE A 27 11.05 5.52 -4.72
C ILE A 27 9.63 5.49 -4.15
N ILE A 28 9.40 6.27 -3.08
CA ILE A 28 8.08 6.43 -2.47
C ILE A 28 7.37 7.60 -3.14
N THR A 29 6.34 7.30 -3.92
CA THR A 29 5.39 8.26 -4.49
C THR A 29 3.97 7.83 -4.13
N GLU A 30 3.04 8.78 -4.14
CA GLU A 30 1.62 8.48 -3.93
C GLU A 30 1.12 7.39 -4.88
N TYR A 31 1.50 7.47 -6.16
CA TYR A 31 1.16 6.47 -7.17
C TYR A 31 1.71 5.09 -6.85
N ASN A 32 3.01 4.98 -6.54
CA ASN A 32 3.65 3.69 -6.25
C ASN A 32 3.05 3.06 -4.99
N LEU A 33 2.81 3.87 -3.95
CA LEU A 33 2.22 3.42 -2.70
C LEU A 33 0.78 2.94 -2.90
N LEU A 34 -0.08 3.73 -3.55
CA LEU A 34 -1.45 3.34 -3.86
C LEU A 34 -1.50 2.09 -4.73
N LYS A 35 -0.64 1.98 -5.73
CA LYS A 35 -0.56 0.81 -6.60
C LYS A 35 -0.20 -0.44 -5.82
N ALA A 36 0.81 -0.36 -4.94
CA ALA A 36 1.23 -1.48 -4.10
C ALA A 36 0.12 -1.92 -3.12
N ILE A 37 -0.56 -0.96 -2.46
CA ILE A 37 -1.67 -1.25 -1.54
C ILE A 37 -2.83 -1.92 -2.29
N LYS A 38 -3.30 -1.33 -3.41
CA LYS A 38 -4.39 -1.89 -4.22
C LYS A 38 -4.07 -3.29 -4.73
N TYR A 39 -2.83 -3.50 -5.21
CA TYR A 39 -2.37 -4.80 -5.66
C TYR A 39 -2.41 -5.84 -4.53
N ASN A 40 -1.96 -5.47 -3.32
CA ASN A 40 -1.97 -6.39 -2.18
C ASN A 40 -3.40 -6.73 -1.72
N ILE A 41 -4.31 -5.76 -1.74
CA ILE A 41 -5.73 -6.00 -1.44
C ILE A 41 -6.33 -6.95 -2.47
N LEU A 42 -6.08 -6.72 -3.77
CA LEU A 42 -6.54 -7.60 -4.83
C LEU A 42 -6.01 -9.03 -4.67
N LEU A 43 -4.71 -9.16 -4.40
CA LEU A 43 -4.06 -10.45 -4.21
C LEU A 43 -4.62 -11.22 -3.00
N SER A 44 -4.94 -10.51 -1.92
CA SER A 44 -5.36 -11.12 -0.66
C SER A 44 -6.87 -11.32 -0.54
N PHE A 45 -7.69 -10.45 -1.14
CA PHE A 45 -9.15 -10.38 -0.95
C PHE A 45 -9.94 -10.39 -2.26
N GLY A 46 -9.27 -10.48 -3.42
CA GLY A 46 -9.91 -10.52 -4.73
C GLY A 46 -10.52 -9.19 -5.18
N GLU A 47 -11.23 -9.24 -6.31
CA GLU A 47 -11.82 -8.06 -6.96
C GLU A 47 -12.88 -7.38 -6.09
N PHE A 48 -13.69 -8.17 -5.38
CA PHE A 48 -14.74 -7.64 -4.49
C PHE A 48 -14.14 -6.91 -3.28
N GLY A 49 -13.08 -7.45 -2.67
CA GLY A 49 -12.36 -6.79 -1.58
C GLY A 49 -11.71 -5.48 -2.03
N LEU A 50 -11.14 -5.46 -3.23
CA LEU A 50 -10.60 -4.24 -3.83
C LEU A 50 -11.70 -3.20 -4.05
N ALA A 51 -12.83 -3.58 -4.67
CA ALA A 51 -13.93 -2.66 -4.95
C ALA A 51 -14.49 -1.99 -3.69
N LEU A 52 -14.67 -2.74 -2.59
CA LEU A 52 -15.13 -2.19 -1.32
C LEU A 52 -14.13 -1.19 -0.71
N SER A 53 -12.82 -1.45 -0.84
CA SER A 53 -11.78 -0.55 -0.32
C SER A 53 -11.69 0.79 -1.08
N LEU A 54 -12.16 0.84 -2.33
CA LEU A 54 -12.14 2.03 -3.17
C LEU A 54 -13.37 2.93 -2.99
N GLY A 55 -14.41 2.45 -2.29
CA GLY A 55 -15.67 3.17 -2.10
C GLY A 55 -15.63 4.31 -1.09
N SER A 56 -14.48 4.55 -0.45
CA SER A 56 -14.28 5.60 0.57
C SER A 56 -13.73 6.93 0.01
N LEU A 57 -13.80 7.13 -1.32
CA LEU A 57 -13.26 8.31 -2.00
C LEU A 57 -14.01 9.60 -1.66
#